data_AF-A0AAE6EQD5-F1
#
_entry.id   AF-A0AAE6EQD5-F1
#
_cell.length_a   1.000
_cell.length_b   1.000
_cell.length_c   1.000
_cell.angle_alpha   90.00
_cell.angle_beta   90.00
_cell.angle_gamma   90.00
#
_symmetry.space_group_name_H-M   'P 1'
#
loop_
_entity.id
_entity.type
_entity.pdbx_description
1 polymer ?
#
loop_
_entity_poly.entity_id
_entity_poly.type
_entity_poly.pdbx_seq_one_letter_code
_entity_poly.pdbx_strand_id
1 'polypeptide(L)' 'MEDDDPGEIAKGCALIRANFGTDPETLTDERWAMLFQQAVWLENFRLENMARILAKLFSPADAEL' A
#
# COMPACT_ATOMS: atom_id res chain seq x y z
N MET A 1 -5.22 -23.84 -8.94
CA MET A 1 -5.55 -22.42 -8.96
C MET A 1 -5.67 -22.04 -7.50
N GLU A 2 -4.76 -21.20 -7.02
CA GLU A 2 -4.86 -20.64 -5.68
C GLU A 2 -6.14 -19.82 -5.69
N ASP A 3 -7.14 -20.24 -4.90
CA ASP A 3 -8.40 -19.49 -4.77
C ASP A 3 -8.02 -18.11 -4.26
N ASP A 4 -8.06 -17.10 -5.13
CA ASP A 4 -7.88 -15.71 -4.72
C ASP A 4 -8.89 -15.45 -3.61
N ASP A 5 -8.42 -15.32 -2.37
CA ASP A 5 -9.25 -15.02 -1.22
C ASP A 5 -10.06 -13.76 -1.57
N PRO A 6 -11.40 -13.81 -1.57
CA PRO A 6 -12.23 -12.64 -1.86
C PRO A 6 -11.84 -11.40 -1.04
N GLY A 7 -11.25 -11.61 0.15
CA GLY A 7 -10.65 -10.56 0.97
C GLY A 7 -9.44 -9.87 0.31
N GLU A 8 -8.57 -10.59 -0.36
CA GLU A 8 -7.36 -10.04 -1.02
C GLU A 8 -7.72 -9.22 -2.27
N ILE A 9 -8.68 -9.68 -3.08
CA ILE A 9 -9.19 -8.90 -4.22
C ILE A 9 -9.80 -7.57 -3.73
N ALA A 10 -10.61 -7.61 -2.68
CA ALA A 10 -11.23 -6.41 -2.12
C ALA A 10 -10.18 -5.40 -1.60
N LYS A 11 -9.12 -5.88 -0.94
CA LYS A 11 -7.99 -5.04 -0.50
C LYS A 11 -7.25 -4.41 -1.68
N GLY A 12 -6.99 -5.18 -2.73
CA GLY A 12 -6.36 -4.67 -3.95
C GLY A 12 -7.19 -3.58 -4.62
N CYS A 13 -8.51 -3.77 -4.71
CA CYS A 13 -9.43 -2.76 -5.23
C CYS A 13 -9.41 -1.48 -4.39
N ALA A 14 -9.42 -1.59 -3.06
CA ALA A 14 -9.34 -0.43 -2.17
C ALA A 14 -8.03 0.34 -2.36
N LEU A 15 -6.90 -0.37 -2.45
CA LEU A 15 -5.58 0.22 -2.67
C LEU A 15 -5.48 0.98 -4.00
N ILE A 16 -6.01 0.41 -5.09
CA ILE A 16 -6.04 1.06 -6.41
C ILE A 16 -6.89 2.33 -6.35
N ARG A 17 -8.08 2.29 -5.74
CA ARG A 17 -8.95 3.46 -5.59
C ARG A 17 -8.26 4.57 -4.79
N ALA A 18 -7.64 4.23 -3.66
CA ALA A 18 -6.98 5.19 -2.79
C ALA A 18 -5.74 5.84 -3.44
N ASN A 19 -4.99 5.10 -4.25
CA ASN A 19 -3.73 5.58 -4.83
C ASN A 19 -3.90 6.26 -6.19
N PHE A 20 -4.86 5.82 -7.01
CA PHE A 20 -4.96 6.25 -8.41
C PHE A 20 -6.33 6.84 -8.78
N GLY A 21 -7.30 6.86 -7.87
CA GLY A 21 -8.66 7.34 -8.16
C GLY A 21 -9.35 6.59 -9.30
N THR A 22 -8.90 5.36 -9.57
CA THR A 22 -9.37 4.54 -10.70
C THR A 22 -10.31 3.47 -10.17
N ASP A 23 -11.41 3.21 -10.89
CA ASP A 23 -12.34 2.13 -10.56
C ASP A 23 -11.79 0.78 -11.05
N PRO A 24 -11.40 -0.16 -10.16
CA PRO A 24 -10.72 -1.40 -10.53
C PRO A 24 -11.59 -2.38 -11.32
N GLU A 25 -12.92 -2.27 -11.20
CA GLU A 25 -13.89 -3.13 -11.90
C GLU A 25 -13.95 -2.83 -13.40
N THR A 26 -13.39 -1.70 -13.82
CA THR A 26 -13.29 -1.31 -15.25
C THR A 26 -11.99 -1.78 -15.91
N LEU A 27 -11.10 -2.43 -15.16
CA LEU A 27 -9.78 -2.82 -15.63
C LEU A 27 -9.74 -4.24 -16.18
N THR A 28 -8.80 -4.50 -17.07
CA THR A 28 -8.38 -5.87 -17.38
C THR A 28 -7.55 -6.43 -16.22
N ASP A 29 -7.51 -7.75 -16.09
CA ASP A 29 -6.73 -8.42 -15.03
C ASP A 29 -5.25 -8.00 -15.03
N GLU A 30 -4.63 -7.91 -16.21
CA GLU A 30 -3.23 -7.47 -16.33
C GLU A 30 -3.03 -6.03 -15.83
N ARG A 31 -3.98 -5.14 -16.15
CA ARG A 31 -3.91 -3.74 -15.71
C ARG A 31 -4.20 -3.62 -14.22
N TRP A 32 -5.14 -4.41 -13.71
CA TRP A 32 -5.45 -4.52 -12.29
C TRP A 32 -4.21 -4.98 -11.53
N ALA A 33 -3.57 -6.07 -11.95
CA ALA A 33 -2.38 -6.62 -11.29
C ALA A 33 -1.22 -5.62 -11.26
N MET A 34 -0.97 -4.93 -12.37
CA MET A 34 0.06 -3.89 -12.42
C MET A 34 -0.25 -2.71 -11.49
N LEU A 35 -1.48 -2.20 -11.49
CA LEU A 35 -1.87 -1.11 -10.59
C LEU A 35 -1.86 -1.54 -9.13
N PHE A 36 -2.29 -2.76 -8.82
CA PHE A 36 -2.22 -3.33 -7.48
C PHE A 36 -0.77 -3.36 -6.97
N GLN A 37 0.17 -3.89 -7.75
CA GLN A 37 1.60 -3.92 -7.38
C GLN A 37 2.18 -2.51 -7.16
N GLN A 38 1.81 -1.55 -8.01
CA GLN A 38 2.22 -0.15 -7.83
C GLN A 38 1.62 0.47 -6.56
N ALA A 39 0.34 0.22 -6.27
CA ALA A 39 -0.31 0.72 -5.05
C ALA A 39 0.34 0.14 -3.79
N VAL A 40 0.65 -1.16 -3.79
CA VAL A 40 1.35 -1.83 -2.67
C VAL A 40 2.70 -1.18 -2.42
N TRP A 41 3.49 -0.96 -3.48
CA TRP A 41 4.80 -0.31 -3.34
C TRP A 41 4.68 1.11 -2.77
N LEU A 42 3.75 1.92 -3.30
CA LEU A 42 3.52 3.28 -2.84
C LEU A 42 3.11 3.33 -1.37
N GLU A 43 2.20 2.45 -0.96
CA GLU A 43 1.70 2.45 0.41
C GLU A 43 2.75 1.98 1.41
N ASN A 44 3.52 0.94 1.07
CA ASN A 44 4.67 0.53 1.88
C ASN A 44 5.69 1.66 2.01
N PHE A 45 6.02 2.35 0.91
CA PHE A 45 6.92 3.50 0.94
C PHE A 45 6.41 4.63 1.85
N ARG A 46 5.11 4.93 1.82
CA ARG A 46 4.51 5.93 2.73
C ARG A 46 4.57 5.50 4.18
N LEU A 47 4.23 4.25 4.47
CA LEU A 47 4.24 3.70 5.82
C LEU A 47 5.66 3.68 6.41
N GLU A 48 6.65 3.26 5.63
CA GLU A 48 8.06 3.28 6.04
C GLU A 48 8.55 4.68 6.35
N ASN A 49 8.23 5.66 5.49
CA ASN A 49 8.63 7.04 5.71
C ASN A 49 7.95 7.65 6.93
N MET A 50 6.65 7.39 7.10
CA MET A 50 5.89 7.84 8.26
C MET A 50 6.47 7.23 9.55
N ALA A 51 6.77 5.93 9.55
CA ALA A 51 7.41 5.27 10.68
C ALA A 51 8.79 5.89 11.01
N ARG A 52 9.61 6.18 10.00
CA ARG A 52 10.92 6.86 10.19
C ARG A 52 10.75 8.27 10.76
N ILE A 53 9.76 9.03 10.29
CA ILE A 53 9.47 10.37 10.79
C ILE A 53 9.01 10.30 12.25
N LEU A 54 8.05 9.41 12.55
CA LEU A 54 7.54 9.22 13.90
C LEU A 54 8.65 8.77 14.85
N ALA A 55 9.50 7.83 14.44
CA ALA A 55 10.67 7.41 15.22
C ALA A 55 11.55 8.62 15.55
N LYS A 56 11.91 9.46 14.56
CA LYS A 56 12.72 10.66 14.81
C LYS A 56 12.05 11.68 15.72
N LEU A 57 10.73 11.87 15.60
CA LEU A 57 9.99 12.84 16.40
C LEU A 57 9.83 12.41 17.87
N PHE A 58 9.75 11.10 18.13
CA PHE A 58 9.46 10.55 19.45
C PHE A 58 10.62 9.77 20.06
N SER A 59 11.78 9.70 19.40
CA SER A 59 13.01 9.17 20.01
C SER A 59 13.43 10.05 21.20
N PRO A 60 13.80 9.46 22.35
CA PRO A 60 14.35 10.21 23.47
C PRO A 60 15.59 11.01 23.05
N ALA A 61 15.74 12.23 23.58
CA ALA A 61 16.88 13.11 23.29
C ALA A 61 18.24 12.51 23.67
N ASP A 62 18.24 11.51 24.56
CA ASP A 62 19.44 10.96 25.20
C ASP A 62 19.79 9.53 24.74
N ALA A 63 19.33 9.09 23.56
CA ALA A 63 19.67 7.76 23.02
C ALA A 63 21.12 7.65 22.47
N GLU A 64 21.97 8.64 22.74
CA GLU A 64 23.43 8.60 22.56
C GLU A 64 24.11 8.78 23.93
N LEU A 65 24.31 7.67 24.66
CA LEU A 65 25.31 7.51 25.73
C LEU A 65 25.89 6.09 25.67
#